data_AF-A0A822G745-F1
#
_entry.id   AF-A0A822G745-F1
#
_cell.length_a   1.000
_cell.length_b   1.000
_cell.length_c   1.000
_cell.angle_alpha   90.00
_cell.angle_beta   90.00
_cell.angle_gamma   90.00
#
_symmetry.space_group_name_H-M   'P 1'
#
loop_
_entity.id
_entity.type
_entity.pdbx_description
1 polymer ?
#
loop_
_entity_poly.entity_id
_entity_poly.type
_entity_poly.pdbx_seq_one_letter_code
_entity_poly.pdbx_strand_id
1 'polypeptide(L)' 'LPTGEKAFRTISDCFAWAKEPMIERIHLLDERIPIYFLHGERSWITMESSFIIQENRENTFVETIKEAGHH' A
#
# COMPACT_ATOMS: atom_id res chain seq x y z
N LEU A 1 -14.19 -20.44 -13.42
CA LEU A 1 -13.96 -19.43 -12.35
C LEU A 1 -12.56 -18.90 -12.52
N PRO A 2 -12.28 -17.58 -12.44
CA PRO A 2 -10.90 -17.13 -12.43
C PRO A 2 -10.30 -17.68 -11.13
N THR A 3 -9.24 -18.47 -11.24
CA THR A 3 -8.47 -18.87 -10.06
C THR A 3 -7.86 -17.60 -9.45
N GLY A 4 -7.72 -17.54 -8.13
CA GLY A 4 -7.06 -16.41 -7.48
C GLY A 4 -5.67 -16.12 -8.06
N GLU A 5 -4.95 -17.16 -8.47
CA GLU A 5 -3.67 -17.03 -9.18
C GLU A 5 -3.81 -16.29 -10.52
N LYS A 6 -4.83 -16.58 -11.33
CA LYS A 6 -5.05 -15.90 -12.61
C LYS A 6 -5.40 -14.42 -12.40
N ALA A 7 -6.20 -14.12 -11.38
CA ALA A 7 -6.50 -12.74 -11.00
C ALA A 7 -5.22 -12.02 -10.53
N PHE A 8 -4.43 -12.65 -9.65
CA PHE A 8 -3.14 -12.12 -9.18
C PHE A 8 -2.18 -11.82 -10.34
N ARG A 9 -1.98 -12.76 -11.26
CA ARG A 9 -1.16 -12.56 -12.47
C ARG A 9 -1.68 -11.45 -13.39
N THR A 10 -2.96 -11.10 -13.32
CA THR A 10 -3.55 -10.03 -14.14
C THR A 10 -3.22 -8.65 -13.57
N ILE A 11 -3.13 -8.54 -12.25
CA ILE A 11 -2.89 -7.28 -11.53
C ILE A 11 -1.43 -7.08 -11.11
N SER A 12 -0.58 -8.06 -11.39
CA SER A 12 0.84 -8.05 -11.07
C SER A 12 1.73 -8.24 -12.31
N ASP A 13 2.88 -7.59 -12.32
CA ASP A 13 3.93 -7.71 -13.34
C ASP A 13 5.08 -8.64 -12.87
N CYS A 14 6.24 -8.59 -13.52
CA CYS A 14 7.47 -9.28 -13.11
C CYS A 14 7.70 -9.19 -11.60
N PHE A 15 8.11 -10.29 -10.97
CA PHE A 15 8.33 -10.39 -9.52
C PHE A 15 7.12 -10.00 -8.65
N ALA A 16 5.91 -10.11 -9.18
CA ALA A 16 4.67 -9.78 -8.50
C ALA A 16 4.49 -8.30 -8.13
N TRP A 17 5.23 -7.39 -8.76
CA TRP A 17 5.01 -5.95 -8.61
C TRP A 17 3.59 -5.58 -9.03
N ALA A 18 2.94 -4.67 -8.31
CA ALA A 18 1.62 -4.19 -8.70
C ALA A 18 1.70 -3.50 -10.06
N LYS A 19 0.87 -3.93 -11.02
CA LYS A 19 0.83 -3.34 -12.37
C LYS A 19 0.34 -1.89 -12.37
N GLU A 20 -0.58 -1.58 -11.45
CA GLU A 20 -1.11 -0.23 -11.21
C GLU A 20 -1.10 0.05 -9.70
N PRO A 21 0.02 0.56 -9.15
CA PRO A 21 0.19 0.72 -7.70
C PRO A 21 -0.80 1.76 -7.13
N MET A 22 -1.17 1.56 -5.86
CA MET A 22 -2.15 2.44 -5.20
C MET A 22 -1.70 3.90 -5.13
N ILE A 23 -0.40 4.17 -4.97
CA ILE A 23 0.12 5.54 -4.85
C ILE A 23 -0.23 6.42 -6.07
N GLU A 24 -0.27 5.84 -7.27
CA GLU A 24 -0.63 6.55 -8.50
C GLU A 24 -2.13 6.77 -8.63
N ARG A 25 -2.94 5.92 -7.98
CA ARG A 25 -4.40 5.91 -8.09
C ARG A 25 -5.10 6.48 -6.85
N ILE A 26 -4.35 6.86 -5.81
CA ILE A 26 -4.92 7.25 -4.52
C ILE A 26 -5.81 8.49 -4.61
N HIS A 27 -5.54 9.36 -5.57
CA HIS A 27 -6.34 10.55 -5.87
C HIS A 27 -7.78 10.21 -6.36
N LEU A 28 -8.02 8.98 -6.81
CA LEU A 28 -9.35 8.51 -7.20
C LEU A 28 -10.21 8.10 -6.00
N LEU A 29 -9.60 7.92 -4.82
CA LEU A 29 -10.32 7.63 -3.58
C LEU A 29 -10.92 8.93 -3.02
N ASP A 30 -12.22 8.92 -2.71
CA ASP A 30 -12.93 10.03 -2.07
C ASP A 30 -12.15 10.55 -0.85
N GLU A 31 -11.80 11.83 -0.84
CA GLU A 31 -11.00 12.50 0.20
C GLU A 31 -11.53 12.34 1.63
N ARG A 32 -12.83 12.10 1.78
CA ARG A 32 -13.46 11.92 3.09
C ARG A 32 -13.16 10.56 3.71
N ILE A 33 -12.69 9.59 2.92
CA ILE A 33 -12.35 8.25 3.40
C ILE A 33 -10.97 8.31 4.08
N PRO A 34 -10.88 8.04 5.40
CA PRO A 34 -9.60 8.04 6.10
C PRO A 34 -8.73 6.86 5.67
N ILE A 35 -7.42 7.07 5.63
CA ILE A 35 -6.45 6.03 5.33
C ILE A 35 -5.51 5.85 6.52
N TYR A 36 -5.32 4.61 6.93
CA TYR A 36 -4.35 4.23 7.97
C TYR A 36 -3.31 3.29 7.36
N PHE A 37 -2.06 3.74 7.31
CA PHE A 37 -0.92 2.90 6.96
C PHE A 37 -0.30 2.37 8.25
N LEU A 38 -0.26 1.04 8.36
CA LEU A 38 0.37 0.35 9.49
C LEU A 38 1.62 -0.36 9.00
N HIS A 39 2.77 -0.01 9.56
CA HIS A 39 4.06 -0.58 9.19
C HIS A 39 4.68 -1.32 10.36
N GLY A 40 5.32 -2.46 10.10
CA GLY A 40 6.16 -3.13 11.09
C GLY A 40 7.52 -2.47 11.20
N GLU A 41 7.98 -2.18 12.41
CA GLU A 41 9.31 -1.60 12.69
C GLU A 41 10.47 -2.41 12.10
N ARG A 42 10.32 -3.74 12.01
CA ARG A 42 11.33 -4.68 11.51
C ARG A 42 11.02 -5.18 10.09
N SER A 43 10.20 -4.46 9.33
CA SER A 43 9.87 -4.80 7.95
C SER A 43 11.02 -4.45 7.00
N TRP A 44 11.30 -5.34 6.05
CA TRP A 44 12.17 -5.04 4.89
C TRP A 44 11.48 -4.22 3.79
N ILE A 45 10.18 -3.99 3.91
CA ILE A 45 9.41 -3.14 2.99
C ILE A 45 9.44 -1.69 3.52
N THR A 46 9.90 -0.78 2.66
CA THR A 46 9.97 0.66 2.96
C THR A 46 8.60 1.28 3.25
N MET A 47 8.61 2.31 4.11
CA MET A 47 7.44 3.13 4.45
C MET A 47 7.31 4.38 3.57
N GLU A 48 8.23 4.62 2.62
CA GLU A 48 8.27 5.88 1.86
C GLU A 48 6.94 6.24 1.19
N SER A 49 6.28 5.25 0.58
CA SER A 49 5.00 5.46 -0.10
C SER A 49 3.89 5.96 0.83
N SER A 50 3.84 5.52 2.10
CA SER A 50 2.82 5.98 3.04
C SER A 50 3.03 7.43 3.46
N PHE A 51 4.29 7.85 3.63
CA PHE A 51 4.63 9.23 3.97
C PHE A 51 4.35 10.18 2.79
N ILE A 52 4.69 9.77 1.56
CA ILE A 52 4.33 10.55 0.36
C ILE A 52 2.81 10.75 0.28
N ILE A 53 2.03 9.70 0.53
CA ILE A 53 0.56 9.81 0.50
C ILE A 53 0.07 10.71 1.65
N GLN A 54 0.64 10.58 2.84
CA GLN A 54 0.29 11.41 3.99
C GLN A 54 0.54 12.90 3.75
N GLU A 55 1.63 13.26 3.08
CA GLU A 55 1.94 14.65 2.73
C GLU A 55 0.97 15.23 1.70
N ASN A 56 0.45 14.40 0.79
CA ASN A 56 -0.36 14.85 -0.35
C ASN A 56 -1.87 14.68 -0.16
N ARG A 57 -2.32 14.06 0.94
CA ARG A 57 -3.72 13.75 1.20
C ARG A 57 -4.07 13.92 2.66
N GLU A 58 -4.96 14.87 2.93
CA GLU A 58 -5.57 15.06 4.25
C GLU A 58 -6.30 13.79 4.73
N ASN A 59 -6.46 13.62 6.04
CA ASN A 59 -7.09 12.43 6.64
C ASN A 59 -6.32 11.11 6.40
N THR A 60 -5.00 11.19 6.30
CA THR A 60 -4.08 10.06 6.19
C THR A 60 -3.20 9.95 7.43
N PHE A 61 -3.12 8.76 8.00
CA PHE A 61 -2.36 8.46 9.21
C PHE A 61 -1.35 7.35 8.93
N VAL A 62 -0.15 7.49 9.51
CA VAL A 62 0.93 6.51 9.41
C VAL A 62 1.31 6.11 10.83
N GLU A 63 1.32 4.81 11.11
CA GLU A 63 1.68 4.26 12.41
C GLU A 63 2.70 3.12 12.24
N THR A 64 3.68 3.09 13.14
CA THR A 64 4.67 2.02 13.22
C THR A 64 4.35 1.11 14.41
N ILE A 65 4.12 -0.16 14.13
CA ILE A 65 3.93 -1.21 15.13
C ILE A 65 5.32 -1.72 15.54
N LYS A 66 5.65 -1.48 16.81
CA LYS A 66 6.92 -1.92 17.42
C LYS A 66 7.05 -3.44 17.40
N GLU A 67 8.28 -3.93 17.28
CA GLU A 67 8.62 -5.37 17.25
C GLU A 67 8.01 -6.19 16.10
N ALA A 68 7.10 -5.63 15.30
CA ALA A 68 6.48 -6.29 14.16
C ALA A 68 7.37 -6.23 12.91
N GLY A 69 7.41 -7.31 12.12
CA GLY A 69 8.19 -7.40 10.89
C GLY A 69 7.44 -8.10 9.77
N HIS A 70 8.01 -8.03 8.57
CA HIS A 70 7.59 -8.76 7.37
C HIS A 70 8.84 -9.24 6.65
N HIS A 71 8.82 -10.48 6.14
CA HIS A 71 9.90 -11.16 5.41
C HIS A 71 9.41 -11.53 4.00
#